data_AF-A0A9P2G6D7-F1
#
_entry.id   AF-A0A9P2G6D7-F1
#
_cell.length_a   1.000
_cell.length_b   1.000
_cell.length_c   1.000
_cell.angle_alpha   90.00
_cell.angle_beta   90.00
_cell.angle_gamma   90.00
#
_symmetry.space_group_name_H-M   'P 1'
#
loop_
_entity.id
_entity.type
_entity.pdbx_description
1 polymer ?
#
loop_
_entity_poly.entity_id
_entity_poly.type
_entity_poly.pdbx_seq_one_letter_code
_entity_poly.pdbx_strand_id
1 'polypeptide(L)'
;MKTKALLAFAVAGIVSLGMGIKAYAKTDAYLVKDNSKNIVYEFDKDELVGSFLNSKSGEDCTLYNEYMKIFSHNGLYAFHDNTKKYVDYKEVEEAFLDCKNTGKGFNLDDFTESKGKVMTAMPKKVTKVTAPGGKVVYNEKETGSTGSSEEVGDLEVISIE
;
A
#
# COMPACT_ATOMS: atom_id res chain seq x y z
N MET A 1 -24.96 -9.65 14.64
CA MET A 1 -24.27 -8.36 14.40
C MET A 1 -22.89 -8.39 15.07
N LYS A 2 -21.85 -8.99 14.46
CA LYS A 2 -20.49 -9.02 15.08
C LYS A 2 -19.34 -8.77 14.10
N THR A 3 -19.57 -8.75 12.79
CA THR A 3 -18.51 -8.57 11.77
C THR A 3 -18.26 -7.11 11.38
N LYS A 4 -19.22 -6.21 11.56
CA LYS A 4 -19.08 -4.80 11.11
C LYS A 4 -18.14 -3.95 11.98
N ALA A 5 -17.97 -4.29 13.26
CA ALA A 5 -17.12 -3.53 14.18
C ALA A 5 -15.62 -3.78 13.95
N LEU A 6 -15.22 -5.01 13.59
CA LEU A 6 -13.81 -5.33 13.31
C LEU A 6 -13.31 -4.64 12.02
N LEU A 7 -14.15 -4.59 10.98
CA LEU A 7 -13.84 -3.88 9.72
C LEU A 7 -13.68 -2.37 9.93
N ALA A 8 -14.49 -1.75 10.78
CA ALA A 8 -14.39 -0.33 11.09
C ALA A 8 -13.08 0.04 11.81
N PHE A 9 -12.55 -0.86 12.65
CA PHE A 9 -11.26 -0.66 13.34
C PHE A 9 -10.06 -0.85 12.41
N ALA A 10 -10.13 -1.74 11.42
CA ALA A 10 -9.07 -1.85 10.40
C ALA A 10 -8.98 -0.58 9.54
N VAL A 11 -10.12 -0.08 9.05
CA VAL A 11 -10.17 1.11 8.18
C VAL A 11 -9.79 2.39 8.91
N ALA A 12 -10.33 2.64 10.11
CA ALA A 12 -10.01 3.84 10.88
C ALA A 12 -8.61 3.75 11.52
N GLY A 13 -8.18 2.55 11.92
CA GLY A 13 -6.88 2.30 12.52
C GLY A 13 -5.74 2.59 11.55
N ILE A 14 -5.80 2.06 10.32
CA ILE A 14 -4.71 2.22 9.34
C ILE A 14 -4.56 3.68 8.89
N VAL A 15 -5.67 4.39 8.66
CA VAL A 15 -5.62 5.83 8.33
C VAL A 15 -5.13 6.66 9.53
N SER A 16 -5.47 6.27 10.77
CA SER A 16 -4.96 6.95 11.98
C SER A 16 -3.46 6.71 12.25
N LEU A 17 -2.88 5.60 11.77
CA LEU A 17 -1.43 5.37 11.83
C LEU A 17 -0.65 6.33 10.92
N GLY A 18 -1.30 6.94 9.91
CA GLY A 18 -0.71 7.98 9.06
C GLY A 18 -0.79 9.41 9.64
N MET A 19 -1.45 9.61 10.78
CA MET A 19 -1.63 10.95 11.38
C MET A 19 -0.46 11.41 12.28
N GLY A 20 0.65 10.66 12.29
CA GLY A 20 1.84 10.99 13.08
C GLY A 20 2.96 11.59 12.22
N ILE A 21 3.06 12.92 12.23
CA ILE A 21 4.21 13.76 11.83
C ILE A 21 4.74 13.54 10.39
N LYS A 22 4.95 14.65 9.67
CA LYS A 22 5.62 14.70 8.35
C LYS A 22 7.11 14.29 8.42
N ALA A 23 7.42 13.10 8.93
CA ALA A 23 8.66 12.42 8.60
C ALA A 23 8.46 11.73 7.25
N TYR A 24 9.52 11.60 6.44
CA TYR A 24 9.47 10.93 5.14
C TYR A 24 8.80 9.56 5.28
N ALA A 25 7.52 9.49 4.94
CA ALA A 25 6.73 8.33 5.26
C ALA A 25 7.22 7.19 4.36
N LYS A 26 7.71 6.12 4.98
CA LYS A 26 8.41 5.04 4.27
C LYS A 26 7.42 4.14 3.57
N THR A 27 6.30 3.82 4.21
CA THR A 27 5.17 3.21 3.51
C THR A 27 4.49 4.26 2.65
N ASP A 28 4.46 4.08 1.33
CA ASP A 28 3.88 5.03 0.38
C ASP A 28 2.60 4.51 -0.31
N ALA A 29 2.28 3.20 -0.21
CA ALA A 29 1.06 2.67 -0.80
C ALA A 29 0.45 1.50 0.00
N TYR A 30 -0.87 1.37 -0.13
CA TYR A 30 -1.66 0.26 0.40
C TYR A 30 -2.17 -0.63 -0.72
N LEU A 31 -2.04 -1.94 -0.55
CA LEU A 31 -2.45 -2.90 -1.55
C LEU A 31 -3.64 -3.73 -1.06
N VAL A 32 -4.63 -3.90 -1.94
CA VAL A 32 -5.86 -4.67 -1.70
C VAL A 32 -6.00 -5.70 -2.82
N LYS A 33 -6.19 -6.97 -2.46
CA LYS A 33 -6.29 -8.06 -3.45
C LYS A 33 -7.75 -8.45 -3.66
N ASP A 34 -8.30 -8.17 -4.85
CA ASP A 34 -9.58 -8.73 -5.26
C ASP A 34 -9.40 -10.21 -5.62
N ASN A 35 -9.81 -11.09 -4.71
CA ASN A 35 -9.67 -12.53 -4.89
C ASN A 35 -10.60 -13.09 -5.98
N SER A 36 -11.70 -12.39 -6.29
CA SER A 36 -12.64 -12.83 -7.33
C SER A 36 -12.08 -12.62 -8.74
N LYS A 37 -11.27 -11.56 -8.91
CA LYS A 37 -10.63 -11.22 -10.19
C LYS A 37 -9.15 -11.59 -10.24
N ASN A 38 -8.58 -11.98 -9.11
CA ASN A 38 -7.14 -12.17 -8.91
C ASN A 38 -6.32 -10.92 -9.30
N ILE A 39 -6.82 -9.73 -8.96
CA ILE A 39 -6.16 -8.43 -9.22
C ILE A 39 -5.69 -7.85 -7.90
N VAL A 40 -4.45 -7.35 -7.86
CA VAL A 40 -3.95 -6.58 -6.72
C VAL A 40 -3.99 -5.10 -7.08
N TYR A 41 -4.81 -4.34 -6.36
CA TYR A 41 -4.96 -2.90 -6.50
C TYR A 41 -4.01 -2.17 -5.55
N GLU A 42 -3.29 -1.18 -6.06
CA GLU A 42 -2.37 -0.33 -5.32
C GLU A 42 -2.96 1.09 -5.21
N PHE A 43 -3.04 1.59 -3.99
CA PHE A 43 -3.51 2.94 -3.68
C PHE A 43 -2.38 3.72 -3.02
N ASP A 44 -2.00 4.85 -3.62
CA ASP A 44 -1.07 5.79 -3.00
C ASP A 44 -1.63 6.25 -1.65
N LYS A 45 -0.80 6.20 -0.61
CA LYS A 45 -1.21 6.51 0.76
C LYS A 45 -1.65 7.97 0.89
N ASP A 46 -0.88 8.90 0.34
CA ASP A 46 -1.13 10.33 0.52
C ASP A 46 -2.37 10.76 -0.27
N GLU A 47 -2.53 10.26 -1.51
CA GLU A 47 -3.75 10.48 -2.28
C GLU A 47 -4.99 9.88 -1.57
N LEU A 48 -4.87 8.66 -1.02
CA LEU A 48 -5.97 8.01 -0.34
C LEU A 48 -6.34 8.72 0.97
N VAL A 49 -5.35 9.12 1.76
CA VAL A 49 -5.56 9.89 3.01
C VAL A 49 -6.19 11.24 2.70
N GLY A 50 -5.71 11.94 1.66
CA GLY A 50 -6.33 13.18 1.19
C GLY A 50 -7.80 12.97 0.80
N SER A 51 -8.09 11.94 0.00
CA SER A 51 -9.45 11.60 -0.41
C SER A 51 -10.35 11.22 0.77
N PHE A 52 -9.80 10.55 1.79
CA PHE A 52 -10.50 10.26 3.04
C PHE A 52 -10.83 11.54 3.82
N LEU A 53 -9.88 12.47 3.95
CA LEU A 53 -10.11 13.74 4.64
C LEU A 53 -11.18 14.56 3.91
N ASN A 54 -11.16 14.58 2.58
CA ASN A 54 -12.21 15.19 1.78
C ASN A 54 -13.60 14.61 2.07
N SER A 55 -13.71 13.29 2.30
CA SER A 55 -14.98 12.64 2.67
C SER A 55 -15.56 13.19 3.99
N LYS A 56 -14.72 13.69 4.90
CA LYS A 56 -15.13 14.29 6.18
C LYS A 56 -15.60 15.72 6.02
N SER A 57 -15.09 16.42 5.01
CA SER A 57 -15.44 17.81 4.69
C SER A 57 -16.55 17.93 3.64
N GLY A 58 -17.04 16.81 3.09
CA GLY A 58 -18.05 16.81 2.01
C GLY A 58 -17.49 17.14 0.63
N GLU A 59 -16.18 17.03 0.44
CA GLU A 59 -15.47 17.27 -0.82
C GLU A 59 -15.30 15.97 -1.64
N ASP A 60 -14.64 16.05 -2.80
CA ASP A 60 -14.39 14.87 -3.65
C ASP A 60 -13.59 13.81 -2.89
N CYS A 61 -14.22 12.65 -2.72
CA CYS A 61 -13.66 11.49 -2.05
C CYS A 61 -13.70 10.25 -2.95
N THR A 62 -13.57 10.46 -4.27
CA THR A 62 -13.76 9.40 -5.27
C THR A 62 -12.78 8.23 -5.06
N LEU A 63 -11.50 8.54 -4.81
CA LEU A 63 -10.48 7.51 -4.55
C LEU A 63 -10.78 6.72 -3.27
N TYR A 64 -11.17 7.40 -2.20
CA TYR A 64 -11.56 6.75 -0.95
C TYR A 64 -12.78 5.84 -1.10
N ASN A 65 -13.80 6.28 -1.85
CA ASN A 65 -14.98 5.46 -2.12
C ASN A 65 -14.64 4.20 -2.92
N GLU A 66 -13.77 4.30 -3.94
CA GLU A 66 -13.34 3.14 -4.70
C GLU A 66 -12.48 2.20 -3.85
N TYR A 67 -11.56 2.75 -3.03
CA TYR A 67 -10.81 1.96 -2.06
C TYR A 67 -11.75 1.19 -1.13
N MET A 68 -12.73 1.86 -0.53
CA MET A 68 -13.68 1.22 0.39
C MET A 68 -14.50 0.12 -0.28
N LYS A 69 -14.90 0.34 -1.53
CA LYS A 69 -15.61 -0.67 -2.33
C LYS A 69 -14.76 -1.92 -2.53
N ILE A 70 -13.48 -1.79 -2.87
CA ILE A 70 -12.61 -2.95 -3.10
C ILE A 70 -12.18 -3.59 -1.78
N PHE A 71 -11.80 -2.76 -0.80
CA PHE A 71 -11.31 -3.18 0.52
C PHE A 71 -12.37 -3.94 1.31
N SER A 72 -13.63 -3.46 1.36
CA SER A 72 -14.68 -4.05 2.21
C SER A 72 -15.02 -5.50 1.89
N HIS A 73 -14.69 -5.97 0.67
CA HIS A 73 -14.93 -7.34 0.23
C HIS A 73 -13.68 -8.25 0.34
N ASN A 74 -12.49 -7.67 0.51
CA ASN A 74 -11.23 -8.37 0.29
C ASN A 74 -10.18 -8.23 1.41
N GLY A 75 -10.16 -7.09 2.10
CA GLY A 75 -9.14 -6.77 3.10
C GLY A 75 -7.79 -6.31 2.50
N LEU A 76 -6.88 -5.88 3.36
CA LEU A 76 -5.52 -5.52 2.94
C LEU A 76 -4.72 -6.76 2.53
N TYR A 77 -3.84 -6.57 1.56
CA TYR A 77 -2.94 -7.58 1.02
C TYR A 77 -1.49 -7.32 1.40
N ALA A 78 -1.02 -6.09 1.17
CA ALA A 78 0.37 -5.72 1.42
C ALA A 78 0.50 -4.20 1.61
N PHE A 79 1.68 -3.79 2.06
CA PHE A 79 2.13 -2.41 2.12
C PHE A 79 3.33 -2.24 1.17
N HIS A 80 3.40 -1.14 0.43
CA HIS A 80 4.59 -0.80 -0.33
C HIS A 80 5.42 0.23 0.46
N ASP A 81 6.71 -0.02 0.52
CA ASP A 81 7.70 0.86 1.09
C ASP A 81 8.52 1.52 -0.02
N ASN A 82 8.69 2.84 0.07
CA ASN A 82 9.35 3.68 -0.92
C ASN A 82 10.84 3.35 -1.13
N THR A 83 11.43 2.49 -0.26
CA THR A 83 12.78 1.94 -0.43
C THR A 83 12.87 0.73 -1.37
N LYS A 84 11.74 0.28 -1.94
CA LYS A 84 11.59 -0.77 -2.98
C LYS A 84 11.19 -2.16 -2.46
N LYS A 85 10.29 -2.28 -1.48
CA LYS A 85 9.72 -3.59 -1.11
C LYS A 85 8.22 -3.56 -0.83
N TYR A 86 7.60 -4.71 -1.03
CA TYR A 86 6.25 -5.02 -0.57
C TYR A 86 6.35 -5.88 0.69
N VAL A 87 5.60 -5.54 1.72
CA VAL A 87 5.53 -6.29 2.98
C VAL A 87 4.13 -6.87 3.13
N ASP A 88 4.04 -8.16 3.42
CA ASP A 88 2.76 -8.86 3.58
C ASP A 88 1.96 -8.26 4.75
N TYR A 89 0.67 -8.02 4.53
CA TYR A 89 -0.23 -7.50 5.55
C TYR A 89 -0.22 -8.36 6.82
N LYS A 90 -0.16 -9.68 6.70
CA LYS A 90 -0.19 -10.60 7.85
C LYS A 90 1.01 -10.41 8.76
N GLU A 91 2.18 -10.14 8.19
CA GLU A 91 3.40 -9.90 8.97
C GLU A 91 3.30 -8.61 9.78
N VAL A 92 2.72 -7.57 9.17
CA VAL A 92 2.43 -6.29 9.84
C VAL A 92 1.37 -6.47 10.92
N GLU A 93 0.30 -7.22 10.64
CA GLU A 93 -0.79 -7.50 11.58
C GLU A 93 -0.28 -8.25 12.82
N GLU A 94 0.52 -9.30 12.64
CA GLU A 94 1.14 -10.05 13.74
C GLU A 94 2.03 -9.16 14.60
N ALA A 95 2.88 -8.33 13.98
CA ALA A 95 3.76 -7.40 14.69
C ALA A 95 2.99 -6.32 15.45
N PHE A 96 1.90 -5.81 14.86
CA PHE A 96 1.01 -4.85 15.51
C PHE A 96 0.32 -5.47 16.73
N LEU A 97 -0.21 -6.68 16.59
CA LEU A 97 -0.87 -7.40 17.69
C LEU A 97 0.11 -7.72 18.83
N ASP A 98 1.34 -8.10 18.54
CA ASP A 98 2.39 -8.32 19.55
C ASP A 98 2.72 -7.02 20.32
N CYS A 99 2.93 -5.91 19.61
CA CYS A 99 3.16 -4.60 20.24
C CYS A 99 1.98 -4.21 21.13
N LYS A 100 0.75 -4.37 20.64
CA LYS A 100 -0.48 -4.10 21.41
C LYS A 100 -0.58 -4.95 22.67
N ASN A 101 -0.32 -6.25 22.57
CA ASN A 101 -0.40 -7.19 23.69
C ASN A 101 0.70 -6.94 24.73
N THR A 102 1.83 -6.37 24.32
CA THR A 102 2.95 -6.00 25.20
C THR A 102 2.90 -4.55 25.70
N GLY A 103 1.85 -3.79 25.36
CA GLY A 103 1.70 -2.39 25.75
C GLY A 103 2.68 -1.43 25.08
N LYS A 104 3.31 -1.83 23.97
CA LYS A 104 4.25 -1.03 23.19
C LYS A 104 3.54 -0.31 22.05
N GLY A 105 4.06 0.85 21.67
CA GLY A 105 3.65 1.52 20.43
C GLY A 105 4.11 0.75 19.19
N PHE A 106 3.32 0.78 18.13
CA PHE A 106 3.66 0.22 16.83
C PHE A 106 3.88 1.35 15.83
N ASN A 107 4.99 1.31 15.10
CA ASN A 107 5.29 2.22 13.99
C ASN A 107 5.32 1.41 12.68
N LEU A 108 4.38 1.70 11.78
CA LEU A 108 4.28 1.03 10.49
C LEU A 108 5.50 1.29 9.62
N ASP A 109 5.93 2.55 9.50
CA ASP A 109 7.04 2.95 8.63
C ASP A 109 8.36 2.30 9.10
N ASP A 110 8.64 2.34 10.41
CA ASP A 110 9.84 1.68 10.95
C ASP A 110 9.79 0.15 10.73
N PHE A 111 8.61 -0.44 10.88
CA PHE A 111 8.43 -1.87 10.69
C PHE A 111 8.64 -2.25 9.24
N THR A 112 7.94 -1.60 8.31
CA THR A 112 8.07 -1.90 6.88
C THR A 112 9.49 -1.69 6.44
N GLU A 113 10.15 -0.58 6.79
CA GLU A 113 11.52 -0.29 6.37
C GLU A 113 12.53 -1.29 6.95
N SER A 114 12.52 -1.51 8.26
CA SER A 114 13.64 -2.18 8.95
C SER A 114 13.43 -3.65 9.27
N LYS A 115 12.18 -4.11 9.46
CA LYS A 115 11.87 -5.44 10.02
C LYS A 115 11.06 -6.32 9.08
N GLY A 116 10.15 -5.73 8.31
CA GLY A 116 9.26 -6.42 7.40
C GLY A 116 10.03 -7.10 6.28
N LYS A 117 9.68 -8.35 6.02
CA LYS A 117 10.28 -9.14 4.94
C LYS A 117 9.68 -8.76 3.61
N VAL A 118 10.50 -8.88 2.57
CA VAL A 118 10.04 -8.74 1.18
C VAL A 118 9.07 -9.88 0.87
N MET A 119 7.87 -9.52 0.41
CA MET A 119 6.85 -10.48 0.00
C MET A 119 7.27 -11.20 -1.29
N THR A 120 7.58 -12.48 -1.18
CA THR A 120 8.04 -13.31 -2.32
C THR A 120 6.92 -13.68 -3.30
N ALA A 121 5.67 -13.71 -2.84
CA ALA A 121 4.49 -14.04 -3.63
C ALA A 121 3.79 -12.80 -4.23
N MET A 122 4.51 -11.67 -4.35
CA MET A 122 3.98 -10.47 -4.98
C MET A 122 3.77 -10.72 -6.49
N PRO A 123 2.60 -10.45 -7.07
CA PRO A 123 2.41 -10.57 -8.52
C PRO A 123 3.35 -9.62 -9.26
N LYS A 124 3.79 -10.00 -10.47
CA LYS A 124 4.66 -9.17 -11.32
C LYS A 124 4.03 -7.83 -11.69
N LYS A 125 2.70 -7.79 -11.74
CA LYS A 125 1.91 -6.60 -12.05
C LYS A 125 0.89 -6.32 -10.95
N VAL A 126 0.70 -5.04 -10.67
CA VAL A 126 -0.39 -4.50 -9.86
C VAL A 126 -1.16 -3.47 -10.66
N THR A 127 -2.39 -3.18 -10.23
CA THR A 127 -3.21 -2.11 -10.79
C THR A 127 -3.17 -0.90 -9.88
N LYS A 128 -2.41 0.14 -10.25
CA LYS A 128 -2.43 1.43 -9.56
C LYS A 128 -3.78 2.10 -9.79
N VAL A 129 -4.44 2.51 -8.71
CA VAL A 129 -5.73 3.20 -8.73
C VAL A 129 -5.50 4.67 -8.35
N THR A 130 -6.00 5.57 -9.19
CA THR A 130 -5.93 7.03 -8.97
C THR A 130 -7.30 7.64 -9.28
N ALA A 131 -7.56 8.88 -8.83
CA ALA A 131 -8.81 9.57 -9.14
C ALA A 131 -8.64 11.04 -9.60
N PRO A 132 -7.84 11.32 -10.65
CA PRO A 132 -7.64 12.69 -11.12
C PRO A 132 -8.97 13.31 -11.56
N GLY A 133 -9.28 14.50 -11.04
CA GLY A 133 -10.53 15.21 -11.34
C GLY A 133 -11.80 14.46 -10.94
N GLY A 134 -11.75 13.64 -9.87
CA GLY A 134 -12.91 12.91 -9.36
C GLY A 134 -13.35 11.72 -10.23
N LYS A 135 -12.45 11.20 -11.08
CA LYS A 135 -12.73 10.03 -11.92
C LYS A 135 -11.72 8.94 -11.67
N VAL A 136 -12.19 7.75 -11.33
CA VAL A 136 -11.33 6.58 -11.10
C VAL A 136 -10.61 6.17 -12.39
N VAL A 137 -9.30 6.00 -12.29
CA VAL A 137 -8.41 5.50 -13.35
C VAL A 137 -7.61 4.32 -12.83
N TYR A 138 -7.51 3.26 -13.63
CA TYR A 138 -6.75 2.05 -13.35
C TYR A 138 -5.57 1.94 -14.32
N ASN A 139 -4.35 1.83 -13.81
CA ASN A 139 -3.15 1.68 -14.61
C ASN A 139 -2.36 0.45 -14.15
N GLU A 140 -1.93 -0.41 -15.08
CA GLU A 140 -0.99 -1.48 -14.75
C GLU A 140 0.40 -0.91 -14.42
N LYS A 141 1.02 -1.46 -13.38
CA LYS A 141 2.37 -1.13 -12.93
C LYS A 141 3.12 -2.44 -12.67
N GLU A 142 4.34 -2.55 -13.21
CA GLU A 142 5.26 -3.64 -12.85
C GLU A 142 5.72 -3.46 -11.41
N THR A 143 5.74 -4.53 -10.63
CA THR A 143 6.09 -4.48 -9.21
C THR A 143 7.59 -4.41 -8.95
N GLY A 144 8.43 -4.48 -9.99
CA GLY A 144 9.88 -4.43 -9.87
C GLY A 144 10.42 -5.71 -9.23
N SER A 145 11.19 -6.48 -10.00
CA SER A 145 11.95 -7.62 -9.47
C SER A 145 13.20 -7.07 -8.76
N THR A 146 13.30 -7.19 -7.44
CA THR A 146 14.63 -7.29 -6.79
C THR A 146 15.23 -8.63 -7.21
N GLY A 147 16.05 -8.61 -8.26
CA GLY A 147 16.71 -9.79 -8.78
C GLY A 147 17.28 -9.64 -10.19
N SER A 148 18.11 -8.62 -10.42
CA SER A 148 19.20 -8.69 -11.39
C SER A 148 20.27 -7.70 -10.96
N SER A 149 21.47 -8.22 -10.80
CA SER A 149 22.73 -7.48 -10.88
C SER A 149 22.60 -6.29 -11.85
N GLU A 150 23.01 -5.10 -11.42
CA GLU A 150 23.64 -4.15 -12.34
C GLU A 150 24.89 -4.86 -12.88
N GLU A 151 24.73 -5.72 -13.89
CA GLU A 151 25.84 -5.94 -14.82
C GLU A 151 26.12 -4.57 -15.44
N VAL A 152 27.33 -4.10 -15.18
CA VAL A 152 27.97 -3.03 -15.94
C VAL A 152 28.06 -3.53 -17.38
N GLY A 153 27.02 -3.23 -18.16
CA GLY A 153 27.03 -3.46 -19.60
C GLY A 153 27.98 -2.44 -20.22
N ASP A 154 29.14 -2.93 -20.65
CA ASP A 154 30.10 -2.17 -21.45
C ASP A 154 29.40 -1.46 -22.60
N LEU A 155 29.70 -0.17 -22.75
CA LEU A 155 29.27 0.64 -23.89
C LEU A 155 30.06 0.17 -25.12
N GLU A 156 29.47 -0.71 -25.94
CA GLU A 156 29.97 -0.88 -27.31
C GLU A 156 29.64 0.38 -28.13
N VAL A 157 30.67 1.20 -28.30
CA VAL A 157 30.70 2.34 -29.22
C VAL A 157 30.73 1.77 -30.64
N ILE A 158 29.58 1.74 -31.31
CA ILE A 158 29.54 1.57 -32.76
C ILE A 158 29.84 2.92 -33.42
N SER A 159 31.10 3.10 -33.79
CA SER A 159 31.53 4.12 -34.75
C SER A 159 30.91 3.82 -36.10
N ILE A 160 30.18 4.78 -36.65
CA ILE A 160 29.77 4.78 -38.06
C ILE A 160 30.81 5.65 -38.79
N GLU A 161 31.61 5.03 -39.65
CA GLU A 161 32.34 5.72 -40.74
C GLU A 161 31.46 5.77 -42.00
#